data_AF-A0A7K0Y879-F1
#
_entry.id   AF-A0A7K0Y879-F1
#
_cell.length_a   1.000
_cell.length_b   1.000
_cell.length_c   1.000
_cell.angle_alpha   90.00
_cell.angle_beta   90.00
_cell.angle_gamma   90.00
#
_symmetry.space_group_name_H-M   'P 1'
#
loop_
_entity.id
_entity.type
_entity.pdbx_description
1 polymer ?
#
loop_
_entity_poly.entity_id
_entity_poly.type
_entity_poly.pdbx_seq_one_letter_code
_entity_poly.pdbx_strand_id
1 'polypeptide(L)'
;AEVGIEAIRAEVDTLIVVPNQRLLEIANKTVSVVDAFNTADDVLRAGVQGITDLITTPGLINLDFADVKSVMQGAGSALMGIGTAKGEDRAVRAAEMAVSSPLLESSIDGAHGVLLLVQGASNLGLHEIDEAARLVQEAVSPEANIIYGTTIDDTLGDEVRITVIAAGFDGGAPKPRKIPRTVFAEVAESKPLTAPVVAEPVIAEPNSFFDLVEAEATPAPTPSFASEYESDDQIEIDESPELPRRPQTADGTFGDDLDIPEFLRG
;
A
#
# COMPACT_ATOMS: atom_id res chain seq x y z
N ALA A 1 -16.13 14.76 -7.32
CA ALA A 1 -15.16 15.14 -6.28
C ALA A 1 -14.33 16.35 -6.72
N GLU A 2 -14.20 16.57 -8.02
CA GLU A 2 -13.36 17.60 -8.64
C GLU A 2 -13.69 19.03 -8.18
N VAL A 3 -14.98 19.36 -8.00
CA VAL A 3 -15.40 20.70 -7.51
C VAL A 3 -14.87 20.99 -6.10
N GLY A 4 -14.82 19.99 -5.22
CA GLY A 4 -14.27 20.13 -3.87
C GLY A 4 -12.75 20.22 -3.86
N ILE A 5 -12.08 19.44 -4.72
CA ILE A 5 -10.62 19.49 -4.91
C ILE A 5 -10.19 20.89 -5.36
N GLU A 6 -10.93 21.50 -6.29
CA GLU A 6 -10.61 22.83 -6.80
C GLU A 6 -10.84 23.93 -5.74
N ALA A 7 -11.91 23.80 -4.94
CA ALA A 7 -12.16 24.73 -3.83
C ALA A 7 -11.06 24.67 -2.76
N ILE A 8 -10.60 23.47 -2.39
CA ILE A 8 -9.53 23.30 -1.40
C ILE A 8 -8.20 23.79 -1.96
N ARG A 9 -7.91 23.52 -3.23
CA ARG A 9 -6.68 23.97 -3.91
C ARG A 9 -6.47 25.48 -3.81
N ALA A 10 -7.55 26.26 -3.85
CA ALA A 10 -7.46 27.72 -3.74
C ALA A 10 -7.08 28.22 -2.34
N GLU A 11 -7.27 27.40 -1.31
CA GLU A 11 -7.11 27.78 0.10
C GLU A 11 -5.88 27.12 0.77
N VAL A 12 -5.17 26.23 0.08
CA VAL A 12 -4.00 25.50 0.63
C VAL A 12 -2.73 25.77 -0.16
N ASP A 13 -1.59 25.75 0.51
CA ASP A 13 -0.27 25.87 -0.13
C ASP A 13 0.06 24.64 -1.01
N THR A 14 -0.25 23.44 -0.50
CA THR A 14 -0.06 22.16 -1.20
C THR A 14 -1.22 21.22 -0.90
N LEU A 15 -1.75 20.60 -1.95
CA LEU A 15 -2.80 19.58 -1.91
C LEU A 15 -2.23 18.23 -2.36
N ILE A 16 -2.07 17.29 -1.42
CA ILE A 16 -1.72 15.90 -1.72
C ILE A 16 -3.01 15.15 -2.05
N VAL A 17 -3.10 14.59 -3.26
CA VAL A 17 -4.25 13.79 -3.69
C VAL A 17 -3.87 12.31 -3.62
N VAL A 18 -4.57 11.55 -2.77
CA VAL A 18 -4.40 10.10 -2.65
C VAL A 18 -5.58 9.39 -3.33
N PRO A 19 -5.37 8.75 -4.49
CA PRO A 19 -6.45 8.08 -5.20
C PRO A 19 -6.76 6.71 -4.61
N ASN A 20 -7.93 6.58 -3.97
CA ASN A 20 -8.37 5.30 -3.41
C ASN A 20 -8.44 4.17 -4.46
N GLN A 21 -8.66 4.49 -5.73
CA GLN A 21 -8.68 3.51 -6.82
C GLN A 21 -7.32 2.82 -7.03
N ARG A 22 -6.21 3.48 -6.70
CA ARG A 22 -4.85 2.94 -6.84
C ARG A 22 -4.45 2.06 -5.67
N LEU A 23 -5.07 2.26 -4.50
CA LEU A 23 -4.90 1.36 -3.37
C LEU A 23 -5.36 -0.06 -3.70
N LEU A 24 -6.37 -0.20 -4.56
CA LEU A 24 -6.84 -1.50 -5.07
C LEU A 24 -5.85 -2.17 -6.05
N GLU A 25 -4.93 -1.42 -6.64
CA GLU A 25 -3.86 -1.98 -7.49
C GLU A 25 -2.69 -2.49 -6.64
N ILE A 26 -2.48 -1.87 -5.46
CA ILE A 26 -1.49 -2.27 -4.45
C ILE A 26 -2.04 -3.44 -3.62
N ALA A 27 -3.34 -3.46 -3.34
CA ALA A 27 -4.02 -4.52 -2.64
C ALA A 27 -4.24 -5.73 -3.56
N ASN A 28 -3.77 -6.92 -3.13
CA ASN A 28 -3.99 -8.17 -3.85
C ASN A 28 -5.49 -8.43 -4.09
N LYS A 29 -5.86 -9.18 -5.15
CA LYS A 29 -7.26 -9.52 -5.51
C LYS A 29 -8.05 -10.25 -4.41
N THR A 30 -7.40 -10.68 -3.34
CA THR A 30 -7.96 -11.38 -2.18
C THR A 30 -8.27 -10.45 -1.00
N VAL A 31 -7.90 -9.18 -1.08
CA VAL A 31 -7.99 -8.22 0.03
C VAL A 31 -9.45 -7.78 0.23
N SER A 32 -9.89 -7.74 1.49
CA SER A 32 -11.24 -7.31 1.83
C SER A 32 -11.41 -5.80 1.68
N VAL A 33 -12.65 -5.31 1.59
CA VAL A 33 -12.93 -3.86 1.53
C VAL A 33 -12.36 -3.14 2.77
N VAL A 34 -12.41 -3.77 3.94
CA VAL A 34 -11.88 -3.21 5.19
C VAL A 34 -10.37 -3.05 5.12
N ASP A 35 -9.67 -4.07 4.65
CA ASP A 35 -8.21 -4.02 4.50
C ASP A 35 -7.75 -3.00 3.45
N ALA A 36 -8.54 -2.80 2.40
CA ALA A 36 -8.27 -1.77 1.40
C ALA A 36 -8.39 -0.34 1.99
N PHE A 37 -9.35 -0.11 2.88
CA PHE A 37 -9.44 1.16 3.62
C PHE A 37 -8.32 1.33 4.64
N ASN A 38 -7.94 0.27 5.36
CA ASN A 38 -6.78 0.31 6.26
C ASN A 38 -5.50 0.68 5.48
N THR A 39 -5.34 0.16 4.27
CA THR A 39 -4.22 0.55 3.39
C THR A 39 -4.28 2.03 2.99
N ALA A 40 -5.48 2.58 2.77
CA ALA A 40 -5.66 4.01 2.52
C ALA A 40 -5.19 4.85 3.70
N ASP A 41 -5.62 4.45 4.90
CA ASP A 41 -5.29 5.13 6.14
C ASP A 41 -3.80 5.04 6.44
N ASP A 42 -3.16 3.91 6.13
CA ASP A 42 -1.71 3.73 6.22
C ASP A 42 -0.96 4.71 5.30
N VAL A 43 -1.44 4.90 4.08
CA VAL A 43 -0.86 5.85 3.11
C VAL A 43 -1.01 7.28 3.63
N LEU A 44 -2.20 7.67 4.10
CA LEU A 44 -2.45 9.00 4.67
C LEU A 44 -1.59 9.25 5.92
N ARG A 45 -1.51 8.25 6.81
CA ARG A 45 -0.66 8.30 8.00
C ARG A 45 0.80 8.48 7.61
N ALA A 46 1.30 7.69 6.65
CA ALA A 46 2.69 7.79 6.20
C ALA A 46 3.01 9.16 5.57
N GLY A 47 2.06 9.78 4.86
CA GLY A 47 2.25 11.13 4.32
C GLY A 47 2.35 12.21 5.38
N VAL A 48 1.42 12.20 6.35
CA VAL A 48 1.40 13.19 7.45
C VAL A 48 2.58 12.97 8.38
N GLN A 49 2.83 11.73 8.78
CA GLN A 49 3.98 11.36 9.60
C GLN A 49 5.27 11.74 8.86
N GLY A 50 5.34 11.49 7.56
CA GLY A 50 6.54 11.77 6.80
C GLY A 50 6.95 13.24 6.85
N ILE A 51 6.00 14.16 6.64
CA ILE A 51 6.28 15.61 6.74
C ILE A 51 6.57 16.03 8.20
N THR A 52 5.83 15.45 9.15
CA THR A 52 5.95 15.83 10.57
C THR A 52 7.28 15.38 11.16
N ASP A 53 7.74 14.18 10.83
CA ASP A 53 8.99 13.60 11.30
C ASP A 53 10.20 14.42 10.80
N LEU A 54 10.13 14.99 9.60
CA LEU A 54 11.16 15.88 9.06
C LEU A 54 11.33 17.18 9.85
N ILE A 55 10.27 17.63 10.53
CA ILE A 55 10.26 18.90 11.28
C ILE A 55 10.57 18.66 12.76
N THR A 56 10.05 17.56 13.32
CA THR A 56 9.98 17.36 14.77
C THR A 56 11.00 16.37 15.30
N THR A 57 11.46 15.42 14.48
CA THR A 57 12.33 14.34 14.92
C THR A 57 13.76 14.61 14.44
N PRO A 58 14.74 14.77 15.34
CA PRO A 58 16.13 14.94 14.95
C PRO A 58 16.62 13.73 14.15
N GLY A 59 16.87 13.93 12.86
CA GLY A 59 17.48 12.94 11.96
C GLY A 59 19.01 12.96 11.99
N LEU A 60 19.63 11.96 11.35
CA LEU A 60 21.07 11.97 11.08
C LEU A 60 21.43 13.09 10.08
N ILE A 61 20.55 13.27 9.09
CA ILE A 61 20.49 14.41 8.17
C ILE A 61 19.20 15.15 8.52
N ASN A 62 19.34 16.27 9.21
CA ASN A 62 18.21 17.06 9.68
C ASN A 62 17.89 18.16 8.66
N LEU A 63 16.63 18.23 8.27
CA LEU A 63 16.08 19.33 7.50
C LEU A 63 15.55 20.39 8.46
N ASP A 64 15.47 21.63 8.00
CA ASP A 64 14.76 22.67 8.73
C ASP A 64 13.36 22.93 8.13
N PHE A 65 12.55 23.66 8.89
CA PHE A 65 11.21 24.02 8.43
C PHE A 65 11.23 24.96 7.21
N ALA A 66 12.31 25.72 7.01
CA ALA A 66 12.43 26.62 5.86
C ALA A 66 12.63 25.83 4.56
N ASP A 67 13.38 24.74 4.61
CA ASP A 67 13.57 23.78 3.53
C ASP A 67 12.22 23.17 3.11
N VAL A 68 11.49 22.56 4.05
CA VAL A 68 10.16 21.98 3.78
C VAL A 68 9.20 23.04 3.23
N LYS A 69 9.19 24.24 3.83
CA LYS A 69 8.36 25.35 3.36
C LYS A 69 8.74 25.79 1.95
N SER A 70 10.01 25.80 1.58
CA SER A 70 10.45 26.21 0.23
C SER A 70 9.91 25.32 -0.88
N VAL A 71 9.69 24.02 -0.59
CA VAL A 71 9.12 23.06 -1.55
C VAL A 71 7.61 23.01 -1.51
N MET A 72 6.99 23.17 -0.34
CA MET A 72 5.53 23.03 -0.18
C MET A 72 4.76 24.36 -0.29
N GLN A 73 5.41 25.51 -0.18
CA GLN A 73 4.70 26.79 -0.24
C GLN A 73 4.26 27.09 -1.68
N GLY A 74 2.95 27.22 -1.88
CA GLY A 74 2.36 27.51 -3.19
C GLY A 74 2.63 26.46 -4.28
N ALA A 75 2.98 25.22 -3.89
CA ALA A 75 3.30 24.16 -4.85
C ALA A 75 2.05 23.62 -5.59
N GLY A 76 0.85 23.93 -5.09
CA GLY A 76 -0.40 23.55 -5.71
C GLY A 76 -0.70 22.07 -5.47
N SER A 77 -0.57 21.22 -6.50
CA SER A 77 -0.75 19.78 -6.30
C SER A 77 0.54 19.06 -5.97
N ALA A 78 0.42 18.06 -5.10
CA ALA A 78 1.46 17.10 -4.81
C ALA A 78 0.96 15.65 -4.98
N LEU A 79 1.91 14.77 -5.25
CA LEU A 79 1.74 13.33 -5.33
C LEU A 79 2.66 12.64 -4.32
N MET A 80 2.26 11.47 -3.87
CA MET A 80 3.00 10.70 -2.88
C MET A 80 3.24 9.28 -3.35
N GLY A 81 4.47 8.80 -3.18
CA GLY A 81 4.89 7.43 -3.42
C GLY A 81 5.52 6.84 -2.17
N ILE A 82 5.21 5.58 -1.87
CA ILE A 82 5.74 4.88 -0.70
C ILE A 82 6.32 3.54 -1.16
N GLY A 83 7.53 3.24 -0.69
CA GLY A 83 8.21 1.98 -0.91
C GLY A 83 8.80 1.44 0.38
N THR A 84 8.77 0.11 0.54
CA THR A 84 9.36 -0.59 1.68
C THR A 84 10.14 -1.79 1.19
N ALA A 85 11.33 -2.00 1.75
CA ALA A 85 12.15 -3.17 1.43
C ALA A 85 13.03 -3.59 2.63
N LYS A 86 13.51 -4.83 2.58
CA LYS A 86 14.31 -5.49 3.64
C LYS A 86 15.49 -6.24 3.04
N GLY A 87 16.60 -6.35 3.77
CA GLY A 87 17.79 -7.09 3.35
C GLY A 87 18.76 -6.27 2.50
N GLU A 88 19.51 -6.94 1.62
CA GLU A 88 20.49 -6.29 0.74
C GLU A 88 19.81 -5.34 -0.27
N ASP A 89 20.46 -4.22 -0.58
CA ASP A 89 19.97 -3.15 -1.45
C ASP A 89 18.57 -2.63 -1.07
N ARG A 90 18.19 -2.74 0.21
CA ARG A 90 16.86 -2.34 0.71
C ARG A 90 16.54 -0.88 0.42
N ALA A 91 17.50 0.04 0.54
CA ALA A 91 17.23 1.45 0.26
C ALA A 91 16.96 1.70 -1.24
N VAL A 92 17.75 1.09 -2.14
CA VAL A 92 17.55 1.22 -3.59
C VAL A 92 16.20 0.63 -4.00
N ARG A 93 15.87 -0.58 -3.55
CA ARG A 93 14.59 -1.22 -3.87
C ARG A 93 13.40 -0.45 -3.29
N ALA A 94 13.52 0.08 -2.08
CA ALA A 94 12.49 0.94 -1.49
C ALA A 94 12.31 2.22 -2.32
N ALA A 95 13.39 2.82 -2.83
CA ALA A 95 13.33 4.01 -3.67
C ALA A 95 12.67 3.70 -5.03
N GLU A 96 13.03 2.58 -5.68
CA GLU A 96 12.39 2.11 -6.91
C GLU A 96 10.89 1.93 -6.73
N MET A 97 10.47 1.26 -5.64
CA MET A 97 9.06 1.07 -5.32
C MET A 97 8.34 2.39 -5.05
N ALA A 98 8.99 3.34 -4.37
CA ALA A 98 8.41 4.64 -4.10
C ALA A 98 8.19 5.45 -5.38
N VAL A 99 9.19 5.51 -6.27
CA VAL A 99 9.15 6.24 -7.55
C VAL A 99 8.20 5.60 -8.57
N SER A 100 8.05 4.27 -8.53
CA SER A 100 7.12 3.53 -9.39
C SER A 100 5.76 3.26 -8.75
N SER A 101 5.48 3.86 -7.59
CA SER A 101 4.26 3.61 -6.83
C SER A 101 3.00 3.96 -7.62
N PRO A 102 1.95 3.10 -7.64
CA PRO A 102 0.68 3.40 -8.29
C PRO A 102 -0.03 4.67 -7.78
N LEU A 103 0.35 5.14 -6.59
CA LEU A 103 -0.15 6.38 -6.00
C LEU A 103 0.33 7.64 -6.74
N LEU A 104 1.45 7.53 -7.47
CA LEU A 104 1.94 8.55 -8.37
C LEU A 104 1.14 8.46 -9.68
N GLU A 105 -0.04 9.10 -9.71
CA GLU A 105 -0.95 9.11 -10.87
C GLU A 105 -0.30 9.60 -12.18
N SER A 106 0.79 10.36 -12.05
CA SER A 106 1.63 10.84 -13.12
C SER A 106 3.08 10.42 -12.87
N SER A 107 3.90 10.52 -13.91
CA SER A 107 5.35 10.45 -13.69
C SER A 107 5.75 11.55 -12.70
N ILE A 108 6.73 11.29 -11.84
CA ILE A 108 7.35 12.34 -11.02
C ILE A 108 8.20 13.30 -11.86
N ASP A 109 8.40 12.95 -13.13
CA ASP A 109 8.93 13.82 -14.18
C ASP A 109 8.11 15.11 -14.31
N GLY A 110 8.76 16.25 -14.09
CA GLY A 110 8.13 17.58 -14.08
C GLY A 110 7.75 18.14 -12.71
N ALA A 111 8.07 17.44 -11.61
CA ALA A 111 8.02 18.04 -10.27
C ALA A 111 9.25 18.93 -10.04
N HIS A 112 9.03 20.18 -9.61
CA HIS A 112 10.10 21.13 -9.28
C HIS A 112 10.55 21.05 -7.82
N GLY A 113 9.77 20.41 -6.96
CA GLY A 113 10.11 20.21 -5.56
C GLY A 113 9.82 18.78 -5.13
N VAL A 114 10.78 18.15 -4.45
CA VAL A 114 10.66 16.76 -4.01
C VAL A 114 11.14 16.64 -2.57
N LEU A 115 10.30 16.06 -1.71
CA LEU A 115 10.69 15.65 -0.37
C LEU A 115 10.97 14.15 -0.39
N LEU A 116 12.18 13.76 -0.04
CA LEU A 116 12.60 12.37 0.14
C LEU A 116 12.79 12.09 1.62
N LEU A 117 11.94 11.25 2.19
CA LEU A 117 12.09 10.74 3.54
C LEU A 117 12.58 9.30 3.51
N VAL A 118 13.67 9.03 4.22
CA VAL A 118 14.21 7.68 4.44
C VAL A 118 14.07 7.33 5.92
N GLN A 119 13.30 6.29 6.21
CA GLN A 119 13.12 5.75 7.56
C GLN A 119 13.77 4.37 7.64
N GLY A 120 14.56 4.13 8.68
CA GLY A 120 15.19 2.84 8.93
C GLY A 120 15.66 2.73 10.36
N ALA A 121 16.07 1.54 10.79
CA ALA A 121 16.65 1.36 12.12
C ALA A 121 18.04 2.02 12.24
N SER A 122 18.61 2.00 13.44
CA SER A 122 19.95 2.54 13.70
C SER A 122 21.09 1.92 12.87
N ASN A 123 20.83 0.87 12.09
CA ASN A 123 21.77 0.27 11.15
C ASN A 123 21.76 0.91 9.74
N LEU A 124 20.92 1.92 9.51
CA LEU A 124 20.84 2.61 8.21
C LEU A 124 22.16 3.34 7.89
N GLY A 125 22.81 2.92 6.81
CA GLY A 125 24.08 3.49 6.35
C GLY A 125 23.91 4.74 5.49
N LEU A 126 24.90 5.63 5.53
CA LEU A 126 24.93 6.82 4.67
C LEU A 126 24.99 6.47 3.17
N HIS A 127 25.65 5.36 2.82
CA HIS A 127 25.73 4.87 1.43
C HIS A 127 24.36 4.46 0.90
N GLU A 128 23.55 3.77 1.71
CA GLU A 128 22.19 3.38 1.37
C GLU A 128 21.32 4.61 1.05
N ILE A 129 21.49 5.68 1.83
CA ILE A 129 20.78 6.95 1.65
C ILE A 129 21.22 7.65 0.35
N ASP A 130 22.53 7.70 0.06
CA ASP A 130 23.07 8.31 -1.18
C ASP A 130 22.56 7.60 -2.43
N GLU A 131 22.54 6.26 -2.42
CA GLU A 131 22.06 5.47 -3.55
C GLU A 131 20.56 5.67 -3.81
N ALA A 132 19.74 5.66 -2.75
CA ALA A 132 18.32 5.94 -2.85
C ALA A 132 18.05 7.38 -3.35
N ALA A 133 18.82 8.35 -2.87
CA ALA A 133 18.71 9.75 -3.29
C ALA A 133 19.02 9.93 -4.79
N ARG A 134 20.10 9.31 -5.28
CA ARG A 134 20.45 9.34 -6.71
C ARG A 134 19.36 8.76 -7.59
N LEU A 135 18.77 7.64 -7.18
CA LEU A 135 17.70 7.01 -7.94
C LEU A 135 16.49 7.94 -8.10
N VAL A 136 16.11 8.63 -7.02
CA VAL A 136 15.01 9.61 -7.07
C VAL A 136 15.41 10.81 -7.92
N GLN A 137 16.65 11.28 -7.82
CA GLN A 137 17.17 12.40 -8.61
C GLN A 137 17.17 12.11 -10.12
N GLU A 138 17.46 10.87 -10.52
CA GLU A 138 17.41 10.45 -11.93
C GLU A 138 15.98 10.38 -12.49
N ALA A 139 14.98 10.23 -11.63
CA ALA A 139 13.59 10.08 -12.02
C ALA A 139 12.80 11.40 -12.07
N VAL A 140 13.35 12.50 -11.53
CA VAL A 140 12.71 13.82 -11.44
C VAL A 140 13.36 14.84 -12.39
N SER A 141 12.83 16.07 -12.43
CA SER A 141 13.41 17.13 -13.27
C SER A 141 14.85 17.45 -12.83
N PRO A 142 15.81 17.68 -13.76
CA PRO A 142 17.18 18.04 -13.43
C PRO A 142 17.33 19.32 -12.60
N GLU A 143 16.34 20.21 -12.70
CA GLU A 143 16.29 21.49 -11.97
C GLU A 143 15.41 21.39 -10.70
N ALA A 144 14.96 20.19 -10.33
CA ALA A 144 14.13 19.99 -9.14
C ALA A 144 14.94 20.22 -7.86
N ASN A 145 14.33 20.94 -6.91
CA ASN A 145 14.85 21.03 -5.56
C ASN A 145 14.47 19.77 -4.77
N ILE A 146 15.45 18.92 -4.49
CA ILE A 146 15.26 17.68 -3.72
C ILE A 146 15.77 17.89 -2.31
N ILE A 147 14.89 17.62 -1.35
CA ILE A 147 15.18 17.80 0.07
C ILE A 147 15.15 16.43 0.75
N TYR A 148 16.26 16.08 1.39
CA TYR A 148 16.49 14.76 1.98
C TYR A 148 16.36 14.80 3.49
N GLY A 149 15.50 13.96 4.03
CA GLY A 149 15.45 13.75 5.46
C GLY A 149 15.49 12.29 5.83
N THR A 150 16.04 12.05 7.02
CA THR A 150 16.26 10.71 7.54
C THR A 150 15.70 10.62 8.95
N THR A 151 15.00 9.54 9.24
CA THR A 151 14.46 9.29 10.58
C THR A 151 14.87 7.90 11.02
N ILE A 152 15.38 7.80 12.24
CA ILE A 152 15.74 6.52 12.84
C ILE A 152 14.55 5.99 13.61
N ASP A 153 14.08 4.81 13.22
CA ASP A 153 13.02 4.06 13.90
C ASP A 153 13.47 2.61 14.07
N ASP A 154 13.91 2.28 15.28
CA ASP A 154 14.40 0.94 15.61
C ASP A 154 13.31 -0.14 15.57
N THR A 155 12.03 0.24 15.52
CA THR A 155 10.93 -0.72 15.38
C THR A 155 10.87 -1.34 13.98
N LEU A 156 11.52 -0.72 12.99
CA LEU A 156 11.62 -1.22 11.61
C LEU A 156 12.58 -2.41 11.47
N GLY A 157 13.55 -2.56 12.38
CA GLY A 157 14.53 -3.65 12.35
C GLY A 157 15.43 -3.62 11.11
N ASP A 158 15.15 -4.49 10.13
CA ASP A 158 15.86 -4.53 8.83
C ASP A 158 15.05 -3.88 7.69
N GLU A 159 13.91 -3.28 8.00
CA GLU A 159 13.10 -2.56 7.01
C GLU A 159 13.62 -1.15 6.78
N VAL A 160 13.65 -0.75 5.52
CA VAL A 160 13.77 0.64 5.11
C VAL A 160 12.49 1.05 4.43
N ARG A 161 11.90 2.16 4.88
CA ARG A 161 10.72 2.79 4.29
C ARG A 161 11.13 4.11 3.67
N ILE A 162 10.82 4.27 2.39
CA ILE A 162 11.05 5.50 1.64
C ILE A 162 9.71 6.10 1.25
N THR A 163 9.55 7.37 1.58
CA THR A 163 8.39 8.17 1.18
C THR A 163 8.87 9.32 0.31
N VAL A 164 8.30 9.41 -0.90
CA VAL A 164 8.58 10.47 -1.87
C VAL A 164 7.34 11.34 -1.98
N ILE A 165 7.49 12.64 -1.77
CA ILE A 165 6.43 13.63 -2.01
C ILE A 165 6.91 14.57 -3.10
N ALA A 166 6.29 14.49 -4.28
CA ALA A 166 6.60 15.33 -5.42
C ALA A 166 5.56 16.47 -5.51
N ALA A 167 6.01 17.71 -5.61
CA ALA A 167 5.19 18.91 -5.62
C ALA A 167 5.67 19.91 -6.68
N GLY A 168 4.81 20.87 -7.02
CA GLY A 168 5.16 21.91 -7.99
C GLY A 168 5.25 21.36 -9.41
N PHE A 169 4.22 20.66 -9.88
CA PHE A 169 4.17 20.12 -11.25
C PHE A 169 3.92 21.23 -12.29
N ASP A 170 4.55 21.10 -13.47
CA ASP A 170 4.31 21.96 -14.63
C ASP A 170 2.82 21.99 -15.05
N GLY A 171 2.19 23.15 -14.87
CA GLY A 171 0.75 23.35 -15.15
C GLY A 171 -0.16 23.22 -13.92
N GLY A 172 0.40 23.16 -12.71
CA GLY A 172 -0.34 23.28 -11.44
C GLY A 172 -1.07 22.00 -10.99
N ALA A 173 -1.13 20.98 -11.84
CA ALA A 173 -1.67 19.66 -11.51
C ALA A 173 -0.89 18.54 -12.22
N PRO A 174 -0.67 17.40 -11.55
CA PRO A 174 -0.11 16.22 -12.19
C PRO A 174 -1.02 15.76 -13.33
N LYS A 175 -0.46 15.53 -14.53
CA LYS A 175 -1.24 15.05 -15.67
C LYS A 175 -1.52 13.55 -15.49
N PRO A 176 -2.78 13.11 -15.37
CA PRO A 176 -3.07 11.71 -15.12
C PRO A 176 -2.58 10.84 -16.28
N ARG A 177 -1.83 9.77 -15.97
CA ARG A 177 -1.49 8.74 -16.95
C ARG A 177 -2.78 8.02 -17.34
N LYS A 178 -3.23 8.19 -18.59
CA LYS A 178 -4.37 7.42 -19.15
C LYS A 178 -3.94 5.97 -19.32
N ILE A 179 -4.09 5.15 -18.29
CA ILE A 179 -3.99 3.70 -18.45
C ILE A 179 -5.28 3.26 -19.16
N PRO A 180 -5.20 2.64 -20.35
CA PRO A 180 -6.38 2.13 -21.02
C PRO A 180 -7.04 1.10 -20.13
N ARG A 181 -8.25 1.40 -19.66
CA ARG A 181 -9.14 0.42 -19.03
C ARG A 181 -9.43 -0.66 -20.08
N THR A 182 -8.75 -1.80 -20.01
CA THR A 182 -9.30 -3.04 -20.57
C THR A 182 -10.45 -3.43 -19.67
N VAL A 183 -11.62 -2.84 -19.97
CA VAL A 183 -12.89 -3.26 -19.40
C VAL A 183 -13.03 -4.73 -19.74
N PHE A 184 -13.25 -5.57 -18.74
CA PHE A 184 -13.77 -6.92 -18.92
C PHE A 184 -15.15 -6.81 -19.58
N ALA A 185 -15.17 -6.62 -20.90
CA ALA A 185 -16.36 -6.52 -21.71
C ALA A 185 -16.14 -7.37 -22.97
N GLU A 186 -16.01 -8.70 -22.78
CA GLU A 186 -16.35 -9.64 -23.83
C GLU A 186 -16.68 -11.02 -23.23
N VAL A 187 -17.87 -11.13 -22.65
CA VAL A 187 -18.60 -12.40 -22.60
C VAL A 187 -19.95 -12.13 -23.25
N ALA A 188 -20.02 -12.33 -24.57
CA ALA A 188 -21.20 -12.83 -25.28
C ALA A 188 -20.98 -12.75 -26.81
N GLU A 189 -20.38 -13.79 -27.38
CA GLU A 189 -20.77 -14.21 -28.73
C GLU A 189 -20.73 -15.73 -28.82
N SER A 190 -21.83 -16.35 -28.36
CA SER A 190 -22.11 -17.76 -28.58
C SER A 190 -22.40 -18.00 -30.06
N LYS A 191 -21.49 -18.65 -30.78
CA LYS A 191 -21.79 -19.23 -32.10
C LYS A 191 -22.81 -20.37 -31.95
N PRO A 192 -23.89 -20.40 -32.74
CA PRO A 192 -24.83 -21.52 -32.72
C PRO A 192 -24.20 -22.73 -33.42
N LEU A 193 -24.09 -23.85 -32.69
CA LEU A 193 -23.66 -25.14 -33.22
C LEU A 193 -24.82 -25.76 -34.01
N THR A 194 -24.78 -25.65 -35.33
CA THR A 194 -25.62 -26.41 -36.25
C THR A 194 -25.29 -27.90 -36.15
N ALA A 195 -26.28 -28.70 -35.75
CA ALA A 195 -26.23 -30.16 -35.81
C ALA A 195 -26.37 -30.66 -37.26
N PRO A 196 -25.63 -31.70 -37.67
CA PRO A 196 -26.06 -32.57 -38.76
C PRO A 196 -26.67 -33.87 -38.24
N VAL A 197 -27.52 -34.41 -39.11
CA VAL A 197 -28.49 -35.47 -38.93
C VAL A 197 -27.84 -36.87 -39.05
N VAL A 198 -28.49 -37.81 -38.36
CA VAL A 198 -28.31 -39.27 -38.26
C VAL A 198 -27.95 -40.01 -39.55
N ALA A 199 -27.06 -41.00 -39.44
CA ALA A 199 -27.11 -42.25 -40.23
C ALA A 199 -26.57 -43.44 -39.39
N GLU A 200 -27.38 -44.48 -39.22
CA GLU A 200 -27.02 -45.81 -38.64
C GLU A 200 -26.48 -46.77 -39.74
N PRO A 201 -26.26 -48.08 -39.48
CA PRO A 201 -25.06 -48.68 -38.89
C PRO A 201 -24.37 -49.65 -39.88
N VAL A 202 -23.09 -50.03 -39.64
CA VAL A 202 -22.49 -51.19 -40.34
C VAL A 202 -21.74 -52.06 -39.34
N ILE A 203 -22.19 -53.30 -39.23
CA ILE A 203 -21.66 -54.38 -38.40
C ILE A 203 -20.45 -55.00 -39.11
N ALA A 204 -19.32 -55.19 -38.42
CA ALA A 204 -18.33 -56.23 -38.72
C ALA A 204 -17.36 -56.47 -37.55
N GLU A 205 -17.49 -57.63 -36.91
CA GLU A 205 -16.41 -58.38 -36.24
C GLU A 205 -16.10 -59.62 -37.12
N PRO A 206 -14.99 -60.42 -36.98
CA PRO A 206 -14.16 -60.60 -35.79
C PRO A 206 -12.62 -60.82 -36.02
N ASN A 207 -11.85 -60.79 -34.92
CA ASN A 207 -10.86 -61.81 -34.49
C ASN A 207 -9.66 -61.24 -33.72
N SER A 208 -9.74 -61.42 -32.40
CA SER A 208 -8.77 -62.08 -31.51
C SER A 208 -7.28 -62.10 -31.90
N PHE A 209 -6.44 -61.43 -31.10
CA PHE A 209 -5.12 -61.94 -30.71
C PHE A 209 -4.65 -61.21 -29.44
N PHE A 210 -4.12 -61.98 -28.48
CA PHE A 210 -3.55 -61.61 -27.17
C PHE A 210 -4.47 -61.59 -25.94
N ASP A 211 -4.72 -62.81 -25.48
CA ASP A 211 -4.24 -63.40 -24.22
C ASP A 211 -4.06 -62.56 -22.94
N LEU A 212 -4.58 -63.17 -21.88
CA LEU A 212 -4.66 -62.76 -20.49
C LEU A 212 -3.31 -62.94 -19.77
N VAL A 213 -2.90 -61.96 -18.98
CA VAL A 213 -2.23 -62.23 -17.70
C VAL A 213 -2.84 -61.33 -16.62
N GLU A 214 -3.45 -61.99 -15.66
CA GLU A 214 -4.01 -61.51 -14.41
C GLU A 214 -2.88 -61.32 -13.37
N ALA A 215 -2.80 -60.16 -12.73
CA ALA A 215 -2.02 -59.98 -11.50
C ALA A 215 -2.48 -58.74 -10.69
N GLU A 216 -3.19 -59.04 -9.61
CA GLU A 216 -3.34 -58.35 -8.31
C GLU A 216 -3.31 -56.80 -8.17
N ALA A 217 -4.36 -56.32 -7.52
CA ALA A 217 -4.50 -55.00 -6.94
C ALA A 217 -3.52 -54.76 -5.78
N THR A 218 -2.91 -53.58 -5.74
CA THR A 218 -2.19 -53.05 -4.56
C THR A 218 -2.76 -51.67 -4.18
N PRO A 219 -3.11 -51.44 -2.90
CA PRO A 219 -3.56 -50.15 -2.41
C PRO A 219 -2.38 -49.19 -2.17
N ALA A 220 -2.63 -47.90 -2.43
CA ALA A 220 -1.67 -46.81 -2.25
C ALA A 220 -1.29 -46.59 -0.76
N PRO A 221 -0.04 -46.16 -0.47
CA PRO A 221 0.44 -45.95 0.90
C PRO A 221 -0.03 -44.62 1.49
N THR A 222 -0.51 -44.68 2.73
CA THR A 222 -0.70 -43.55 3.65
C THR A 222 0.56 -43.41 4.51
N PRO A 223 1.20 -42.23 4.64
CA PRO A 223 2.15 -42.00 5.71
C PRO A 223 1.43 -41.49 6.96
N SER A 224 1.65 -42.26 8.02
CA SER A 224 1.29 -42.02 9.42
C SER A 224 2.16 -40.94 10.05
N PHE A 225 1.58 -40.07 10.88
CA PHE A 225 2.25 -39.52 12.05
C PHE A 225 1.27 -39.52 13.24
N ALA A 226 1.56 -40.40 14.19
CA ALA A 226 1.09 -40.35 15.56
C ALA A 226 2.33 -40.27 16.47
N SER A 227 2.12 -39.80 17.72
CA SER A 227 3.08 -39.54 18.82
C SER A 227 3.81 -38.18 18.69
N GLU A 228 3.84 -37.27 19.67
CA GLU A 228 3.53 -37.30 21.12
C GLU A 228 2.84 -35.98 21.54
N TYR A 229 1.80 -36.06 22.37
CA TYR A 229 1.41 -34.95 23.25
C TYR A 229 1.75 -35.38 24.67
N GLU A 230 2.93 -34.95 25.13
CA GLU A 230 3.22 -34.94 26.57
C GLU A 230 2.43 -33.79 27.20
N SER A 231 1.58 -34.18 28.15
CA SER A 231 0.89 -33.30 29.08
C SER A 231 1.79 -33.06 30.29
N ASP A 232 2.30 -31.85 30.46
CA ASP A 232 2.39 -31.19 31.77
C ASP A 232 2.78 -29.72 31.57
N ASP A 233 1.79 -28.84 31.67
CA ASP A 233 1.94 -27.53 32.32
C ASP A 233 0.53 -26.95 32.51
N GLN A 234 0.09 -26.97 33.76
CA GLN A 234 -1.11 -26.27 34.19
C GLN A 234 -0.84 -24.77 34.08
N ILE A 235 -1.29 -24.14 33.00
CA ILE A 235 -1.37 -22.68 32.93
C ILE A 235 -2.68 -22.31 33.66
N GLU A 236 -2.52 -21.78 34.87
CA GLU A 236 -3.58 -21.07 35.58
C GLU A 236 -4.11 -19.95 34.67
N ILE A 237 -5.42 -19.99 34.41
CA ILE A 237 -6.11 -18.96 33.65
C ILE A 237 -6.27 -17.77 34.59
N ASP A 238 -5.29 -16.88 34.61
CA ASP A 238 -5.39 -15.60 35.29
C ASP A 238 -6.41 -14.71 34.56
N GLU A 239 -7.22 -14.04 35.37
CA GLU A 239 -8.42 -13.31 34.97
C GLU A 239 -8.11 -12.19 33.97
N SER A 240 -9.06 -11.97 33.06
CA SER A 240 -9.02 -10.85 32.11
C SER A 240 -8.82 -9.52 32.85
N PRO A 241 -7.91 -8.62 32.43
CA PRO A 241 -7.84 -7.30 33.04
C PRO A 241 -9.10 -6.50 32.67
N GLU A 242 -9.97 -6.27 33.65
CA GLU A 242 -11.11 -5.36 33.52
C GLU A 242 -10.61 -3.95 33.14
N LEU A 243 -11.12 -3.42 32.02
CA LEU A 243 -10.96 -2.01 31.66
C LEU A 243 -11.55 -1.13 32.77
N PRO A 244 -10.89 -0.02 33.17
CA PRO A 244 -11.42 0.87 34.19
C PRO A 244 -12.76 1.47 33.74
N ARG A 245 -13.83 1.13 34.45
CA ARG A 245 -15.17 1.66 34.20
C ARG A 245 -15.18 3.16 34.51
N ARG A 246 -15.54 3.99 33.53
CA ARG A 246 -15.86 5.42 33.77
C ARG A 246 -16.96 5.51 34.83
N PRO A 247 -16.89 6.47 35.78
CA PRO A 247 -17.96 6.66 36.75
C PRO A 247 -19.26 6.99 36.00
N GLN A 248 -20.27 6.14 36.17
CA GLN A 248 -21.63 6.40 35.73
C GLN A 248 -22.31 7.29 36.77
N THR A 249 -23.00 8.34 36.34
CA THR A 249 -23.93 9.09 37.19
C THR A 249 -25.15 8.21 37.53
N ALA A 250 -25.77 8.46 38.69
CA ALA A 250 -26.80 7.61 39.29
C ALA A 250 -28.08 7.39 38.46
N ASP A 251 -28.22 8.06 37.31
CA ASP A 251 -29.38 7.97 36.40
C ASP A 251 -29.08 7.20 35.09
N GLY A 252 -27.93 6.54 34.95
CA GLY A 252 -27.66 5.64 33.81
C GLY A 252 -27.50 6.31 32.44
N THR A 253 -27.35 7.64 32.42
CA THR A 253 -27.07 8.43 31.21
C THR A 253 -25.60 8.84 31.17
N PHE A 254 -24.95 8.68 30.02
CA PHE A 254 -23.60 9.18 29.78
C PHE A 254 -23.61 10.73 29.87
N GLY A 255 -22.76 11.31 30.72
CA GLY A 255 -22.79 12.72 31.07
C GLY A 255 -22.58 13.68 29.88
N ASP A 256 -23.58 14.52 29.64
CA ASP A 256 -23.56 15.71 28.80
C ASP A 256 -22.89 16.90 29.54
N ASP A 257 -21.56 16.86 29.69
CA ASP A 257 -20.79 18.03 30.15
C ASP A 257 -19.69 18.37 29.12
N LEU A 258 -20.13 18.71 27.90
CA LEU A 258 -19.32 19.46 26.96
C LEU A 258 -19.80 20.91 26.99
N ASP A 259 -19.04 21.76 27.69
CA ASP A 259 -19.17 23.21 27.61
C ASP A 259 -18.95 23.65 26.15
N ILE A 260 -20.04 23.84 25.40
CA ILE A 260 -19.99 24.40 24.05
C ILE A 260 -19.64 25.89 24.20
N PRO A 261 -18.51 26.34 23.65
CA PRO A 261 -18.12 27.75 23.70
C PRO A 261 -19.16 28.65 23.02
N GLU A 262 -19.37 29.85 23.56
CA GLU A 262 -20.45 30.77 23.18
C GLU A 262 -20.49 31.12 21.68
N PHE A 263 -19.35 31.04 20.97
CA PHE A 263 -19.26 31.38 19.55
C PHE A 263 -19.88 30.35 18.58
N LEU A 264 -20.30 29.17 19.06
CA LEU A 264 -21.00 28.15 18.26
C LEU A 264 -22.53 28.20 18.42
N ARG A 265 -23.07 29.17 19.17
CA ARG A 265 -24.51 29.46 19.21
C ARG A 265 -24.80 30.75 18.44
N GLY A 266 -24.78 30.67 17.11
CA GLY A 266 -25.14 31.79 16.22
C GLY A 266 -25.06 31.43 14.76
#